data_AF-D0LVK9-F1
#
_entry.id   AF-D0LVK9-F1
#
_cell.length_a   1.000
_cell.length_b   1.000
_cell.length_c   1.000
_cell.angle_alpha   90.00
_cell.angle_beta   90.00
_cell.angle_gamma   90.00
#
_symmetry.space_group_name_H-M   'P 1'
#
loop_
_entity.id
_entity.type
_entity.pdbx_description
1 polymer ?
#
loop_
_entity_poly.entity_id
_entity_poly.type
_entity_poly.pdbx_seq_one_letter_code
_entity_poly.pdbx_strand_id
1 'polypeptide(L)'
;MKEFFPEIDIRDQEVDAIARGLYAVAHADGEVHPGELALIAEFYASCTSNPADFAALARASDIEAEDLAGLITRDEVRILFVKTALLMSHADGQYGEGEAACIEKFAAAMGMDKDAVAEIDSQVKDFLMSQLAHLSNVDALVEVAQELKL
;
A
#
# COMPACT_ATOMS: atom_id res chain seq x y z
N MET A 1 -21.96 -6.39 -4.38
CA MET A 1 -20.48 -6.42 -4.27
C MET A 1 -20.13 -5.81 -2.94
N LYS A 2 -19.26 -6.46 -2.15
CA LYS A 2 -18.61 -5.74 -1.04
C LYS A 2 -17.71 -4.68 -1.67
N GLU A 3 -17.75 -3.48 -1.13
CA GLU A 3 -16.85 -2.40 -1.56
C GLU A 3 -15.40 -2.80 -1.25
N PHE A 4 -14.50 -2.66 -2.23
CA PHE A 4 -13.12 -3.13 -2.09
C PHE A 4 -12.31 -2.23 -1.12
N PHE A 5 -12.54 -0.93 -1.21
CA PHE A 5 -12.10 0.09 -0.26
C PHE A 5 -13.33 0.69 0.43
N PRO A 6 -13.79 0.14 1.57
CA PRO A 6 -14.88 0.76 2.31
C PRO A 6 -14.44 2.11 2.86
N GLU A 7 -15.38 3.04 3.04
CA GLU A 7 -15.13 4.29 3.75
C GLU A 7 -14.76 3.99 5.22
N ILE A 8 -13.52 4.26 5.59
CA ILE A 8 -12.97 4.04 6.93
C ILE A 8 -12.49 5.37 7.48
N ASP A 9 -12.93 5.72 8.68
CA ASP A 9 -12.40 6.86 9.42
C ASP A 9 -10.99 6.54 9.95
N ILE A 10 -9.99 7.29 9.48
CA ILE A 10 -8.57 7.13 9.83
C ILE A 10 -8.17 8.29 10.75
N ARG A 11 -7.63 7.96 11.93
CA ARG A 11 -7.18 8.98 12.89
C ARG A 11 -5.84 9.56 12.45
N ASP A 12 -5.53 10.81 12.80
CA ASP A 12 -4.26 11.46 12.44
C ASP A 12 -3.00 10.60 12.74
N GLN A 13 -2.97 9.94 13.90
CA GLN A 13 -1.88 9.03 14.27
C GLN A 13 -1.77 7.81 13.33
N GLU A 14 -2.89 7.30 12.83
CA GLU A 14 -2.96 6.20 11.87
C GLU A 14 -2.55 6.69 10.47
N VAL A 15 -2.89 7.92 10.10
CA VAL A 15 -2.45 8.54 8.83
C VAL A 15 -0.93 8.62 8.78
N ASP A 16 -0.30 9.15 9.84
CA ASP A 16 1.15 9.23 9.97
C ASP A 16 1.81 7.84 9.93
N ALA A 17 1.22 6.87 10.64
CA ALA A 17 1.72 5.50 10.67
C ALA A 17 1.64 4.83 9.28
N ILE A 18 0.50 4.96 8.60
CA ILE A 18 0.29 4.42 7.24
C ILE A 18 1.28 5.05 6.28
N ALA A 19 1.42 6.38 6.25
CA ALA A 19 2.34 7.04 5.32
C ALA A 19 3.80 6.64 5.55
N ARG A 20 4.22 6.49 6.81
CA ARG A 20 5.57 5.97 7.15
C ARG A 20 5.75 4.52 6.72
N GLY A 21 4.73 3.69 6.90
CA GLY A 21 4.74 2.30 6.47
C GLY A 21 4.83 2.18 4.95
N LEU A 22 4.04 2.96 4.21
CA LEU A 22 4.07 2.98 2.74
C LEU A 22 5.43 3.47 2.23
N TYR A 23 6.01 4.51 2.84
CA TYR A 23 7.35 4.97 2.48
C TYR A 23 8.41 3.88 2.70
N ALA A 24 8.34 3.15 3.81
CA ALA A 24 9.25 2.04 4.10
C ALA A 24 9.08 0.86 3.14
N VAL A 25 7.87 0.63 2.61
CA VAL A 25 7.64 -0.37 1.54
C VAL A 25 8.32 0.10 0.25
N ALA A 26 8.02 1.32 -0.21
CA ALA A 26 8.60 1.88 -1.44
C ALA A 26 10.14 1.99 -1.40
N HIS A 27 10.71 2.19 -0.21
CA HIS A 27 12.16 2.26 -0.01
C HIS A 27 12.82 0.87 0.11
N ALA A 28 12.05 -0.22 0.25
CA ALA A 28 12.58 -1.54 0.59
C ALA A 28 13.52 -2.13 -0.48
N ASP A 29 13.29 -1.82 -1.76
CA ASP A 29 14.13 -2.24 -2.88
C ASP A 29 15.19 -1.19 -3.29
N GLY A 30 15.32 -0.10 -2.52
CA GLY A 30 16.36 0.91 -2.71
C GLY A 30 15.82 2.33 -2.71
N GLU A 31 15.76 2.97 -3.88
CA GLU A 31 15.27 4.35 -3.99
C GLU A 31 13.76 4.37 -4.23
N VAL A 32 13.04 5.20 -3.46
CA VAL A 32 11.60 5.43 -3.65
C VAL A 32 11.34 6.03 -5.04
N HIS A 33 10.47 5.41 -5.83
CA HIS A 33 10.12 5.93 -7.14
C HIS A 33 9.29 7.23 -7.02
N PRO A 34 9.46 8.20 -7.93
CA PRO A 34 8.69 9.45 -7.90
C PRO A 34 7.17 9.25 -7.94
N GLY A 35 6.70 8.18 -8.59
CA GLY A 35 5.28 7.82 -8.66
C GLY A 35 4.74 7.38 -7.29
N GLU A 36 5.45 6.49 -6.60
CA GLU A 36 5.10 6.05 -5.25
C GLU A 36 5.12 7.21 -4.27
N LEU A 37 6.15 8.06 -4.31
CA LEU A 37 6.24 9.23 -3.44
C LEU A 37 5.05 10.19 -3.65
N ALA A 38 4.62 10.37 -4.90
CA ALA A 38 3.44 11.18 -5.21
C ALA A 38 2.16 10.55 -4.64
N LEU A 39 1.98 9.23 -4.77
CA LEU A 39 0.82 8.52 -4.20
C LEU A 39 0.79 8.63 -2.67
N ILE A 40 1.92 8.47 -2.00
CA ILE A 40 2.01 8.59 -0.53
C ILE A 40 1.72 10.05 -0.12
N ALA A 41 2.24 11.04 -0.86
CA ALA A 41 1.97 12.45 -0.59
C ALA A 41 0.49 12.81 -0.77
N GLU A 42 -0.15 12.29 -1.83
CA GLU A 42 -1.58 12.47 -2.09
C GLU A 42 -2.44 11.82 -1.00
N PHE A 43 -2.12 10.57 -0.62
CA PHE A 43 -2.77 9.89 0.51
C PHE A 43 -2.66 10.75 1.77
N TYR A 44 -1.45 11.16 2.14
CA TYR A 44 -1.20 11.94 3.35
C TYR A 44 -1.99 13.24 3.34
N ALA A 45 -1.91 14.02 2.25
CA ALA A 45 -2.62 15.29 2.11
C ALA A 45 -4.16 15.14 2.10
N SER A 46 -4.68 14.01 1.64
CA SER A 46 -6.12 13.73 1.63
C SER A 46 -6.68 13.36 3.01
N CYS A 47 -5.83 12.82 3.90
CA CYS A 47 -6.24 12.33 5.20
C CYS A 47 -5.84 13.23 6.37
N THR A 48 -4.85 14.12 6.20
CA THR A 48 -4.42 15.05 7.26
C THR A 48 -4.88 16.49 7.03
N SER A 49 -5.16 17.20 8.13
CA SER A 49 -5.38 18.64 8.11
C SER A 49 -4.08 19.45 8.13
N ASN A 50 -2.91 18.81 8.30
CA ASN A 50 -1.60 19.47 8.41
C ASN A 50 -0.54 18.86 7.45
N PRO A 51 -0.49 19.29 6.18
CA PRO A 51 0.41 18.72 5.17
C PRO A 51 1.91 18.97 5.41
N ALA A 52 2.26 19.88 6.34
CA ALA A 52 3.65 20.30 6.58
C ALA A 52 4.55 19.18 7.14
N ASP A 53 3.95 18.09 7.65
CA ASP A 53 4.67 16.97 8.27
C ASP A 53 5.19 15.94 7.24
N PHE A 54 4.72 15.96 5.98
CA PHE A 54 5.18 14.99 4.97
C PHE A 54 6.68 15.12 4.63
N ALA A 55 7.19 16.34 4.54
CA ALA A 55 8.62 16.57 4.30
C ALA A 55 9.51 16.17 5.51
N ALA A 56 8.93 16.08 6.71
CA ALA A 56 9.61 15.51 7.87
C ALA A 56 9.59 13.98 7.81
N LEU A 57 8.48 13.38 7.35
CA LEU A 57 8.32 11.95 7.13
C LEU A 57 9.36 11.40 6.15
N ALA A 58 9.53 12.02 4.98
CA ALA A 58 10.51 11.60 3.98
C ALA A 58 11.98 11.75 4.43
N ARG A 59 12.24 12.40 5.57
CA ARG A 59 13.57 12.53 6.18
C ARG A 59 13.74 11.67 7.44
N ALA A 60 12.66 11.07 7.92
CA ALA A 60 12.69 10.20 9.08
C ALA A 60 13.24 8.83 8.68
N SER A 61 13.82 8.10 9.64
CA SER A 61 14.13 6.69 9.45
C SER A 61 12.86 5.89 9.18
N ASP A 62 13.00 4.83 8.39
CA ASP A 62 11.94 3.86 8.13
C ASP A 62 11.32 3.37 9.45
N ILE A 63 10.00 3.22 9.44
CA ILE A 63 9.28 2.71 10.61
C ILE A 63 9.52 1.21 10.76
N GLU A 64 9.80 0.76 11.98
CA GLU A 64 9.90 -0.66 12.29
C GLU A 64 8.51 -1.31 12.36
N ALA A 65 8.46 -2.62 12.10
CA ALA A 65 7.21 -3.34 11.98
C ALA A 65 6.39 -3.36 13.27
N GLU A 66 7.08 -3.50 14.41
CA GLU A 66 6.49 -3.51 15.73
C GLU A 66 5.91 -2.13 16.09
N ASP A 67 6.60 -1.05 15.71
CA ASP A 67 6.12 0.32 15.92
C ASP A 67 4.88 0.58 15.07
N LEU A 68 4.91 0.19 13.79
CA LEU A 68 3.76 0.31 12.89
C LEU A 68 2.54 -0.46 13.43
N ALA A 69 2.73 -1.72 13.85
CA ALA A 69 1.67 -2.55 14.41
C ALA A 69 1.12 -2.02 15.75
N GLY A 70 1.95 -1.32 16.53
CA GLY A 70 1.56 -0.65 17.77
C GLY A 70 0.76 0.64 17.53
N LEU A 71 0.99 1.33 16.41
CA LEU A 71 0.25 2.54 16.03
C LEU A 71 -1.08 2.21 15.32
N ILE A 72 -1.09 1.18 14.48
CA ILE A 72 -2.28 0.73 13.76
C ILE A 72 -2.90 -0.46 14.50
N THR A 73 -3.77 -0.17 15.47
CA THR A 73 -4.37 -1.20 16.35
C THR A 73 -5.71 -1.75 15.88
N ARG A 74 -6.35 -1.08 14.92
CA ARG A 74 -7.70 -1.42 14.42
C ARG A 74 -7.57 -2.34 13.20
N ASP A 75 -8.28 -3.47 13.23
CA ASP A 75 -8.17 -4.50 12.19
C ASP A 75 -8.54 -3.97 10.80
N GLU A 76 -9.57 -3.13 10.71
CA GLU A 76 -9.97 -2.51 9.45
C GLU A 76 -8.90 -1.59 8.87
N VAL A 77 -8.13 -0.90 9.72
CA VAL A 77 -7.04 0.00 9.31
C VAL A 77 -5.80 -0.81 8.94
N ARG A 78 -5.54 -1.95 9.60
CA ARG A 78 -4.47 -2.89 9.23
C ARG A 78 -4.71 -3.47 7.84
N ILE A 79 -5.94 -3.91 7.56
CA ILE A 79 -6.33 -4.43 6.25
C ILE A 79 -6.22 -3.33 5.19
N LEU A 80 -6.66 -2.12 5.52
CA LEU A 80 -6.53 -0.96 4.63
C LEU A 80 -5.05 -0.69 4.29
N PHE A 81 -4.18 -0.68 5.29
CA PHE A 81 -2.74 -0.49 5.09
C PHE A 81 -2.16 -1.52 4.12
N VAL A 82 -2.41 -2.82 4.35
CA VAL A 82 -1.88 -3.90 3.50
C VAL A 82 -2.43 -3.79 2.07
N LYS A 83 -3.72 -3.50 1.90
CA LYS A 83 -4.32 -3.26 0.58
C LYS A 83 -3.66 -2.10 -0.15
N THR A 84 -3.46 -0.97 0.52
CA THR A 84 -2.85 0.22 -0.07
C THR A 84 -1.39 -0.01 -0.42
N ALA A 85 -0.63 -0.70 0.43
CA ALA A 85 0.76 -1.05 0.17
C ALA A 85 0.89 -1.94 -1.08
N LEU A 86 0.09 -3.02 -1.17
CA LEU A 86 0.07 -3.90 -2.33
C LEU A 86 -0.38 -3.17 -3.59
N LEU A 87 -1.42 -2.33 -3.49
CA LEU A 87 -1.90 -1.54 -4.63
C LEU A 87 -0.81 -0.62 -5.18
N MET A 88 -0.06 0.03 -4.29
CA MET A 88 1.04 0.93 -4.64
C MET A 88 2.18 0.17 -5.31
N SER A 89 2.63 -0.94 -4.73
CA SER A 89 3.71 -1.77 -5.29
C SER A 89 3.36 -2.43 -6.62
N HIS A 90 2.06 -2.59 -6.94
CA HIS A 90 1.61 -3.02 -8.26
C HIS A 90 1.39 -1.88 -9.26
N ALA A 91 1.32 -0.62 -8.81
CA ALA A 91 0.87 0.51 -9.62
C ALA A 91 1.86 0.90 -10.73
N ASP A 92 3.15 0.67 -10.51
CA ASP A 92 4.22 0.97 -11.47
C ASP A 92 4.76 -0.27 -12.21
N GLY A 93 4.16 -1.44 -11.94
CA GLY A 93 4.53 -2.72 -12.54
C GLY A 93 5.84 -3.31 -12.00
N GLN A 94 6.44 -2.72 -10.96
CA GLN A 94 7.74 -3.13 -10.43
C GLN A 94 7.65 -3.73 -9.03
N TYR A 95 6.67 -4.60 -8.78
CA TYR A 95 6.57 -5.29 -7.50
C TYR A 95 7.80 -6.18 -7.22
N GLY A 96 8.68 -5.69 -6.35
CA GLY A 96 9.98 -6.27 -6.04
C GLY A 96 9.97 -7.27 -4.88
N GLU A 97 11.08 -8.00 -4.71
CA GLU A 97 11.22 -8.96 -3.62
C GLU A 97 11.36 -8.27 -2.25
N GLY A 98 11.99 -7.10 -2.19
CA GLY A 98 12.16 -6.33 -0.97
C GLY A 98 10.85 -5.72 -0.49
N GLU A 99 10.06 -5.13 -1.40
CA GLU A 99 8.71 -4.64 -1.10
C GLU A 99 7.81 -5.76 -0.57
N ALA A 100 7.78 -6.91 -1.26
CA ALA A 100 6.99 -8.06 -0.84
C ALA A 100 7.38 -8.54 0.56
N ALA A 101 8.68 -8.67 0.84
CA ALA A 101 9.18 -9.04 2.15
C ALA A 101 8.85 -7.99 3.23
N CYS A 102 8.86 -6.71 2.87
CA CYS A 102 8.51 -5.60 3.77
C CYS A 102 7.02 -5.65 4.14
N ILE A 103 6.13 -5.81 3.15
CA ILE A 103 4.68 -5.96 3.35
C ILE A 103 4.39 -7.19 4.22
N GLU A 104 5.02 -8.34 3.92
CA GLU A 104 4.88 -9.54 4.75
C GLU A 104 5.35 -9.32 6.20
N LYS A 105 6.47 -8.62 6.41
CA LYS A 105 6.99 -8.28 7.75
C LYS A 105 5.98 -7.43 8.52
N PHE A 106 5.42 -6.39 7.89
CA PHE A 106 4.42 -5.53 8.50
C PHE A 106 3.13 -6.26 8.82
N ALA A 107 2.62 -7.05 7.87
CA ALA A 107 1.42 -7.86 8.05
C ALA A 107 1.60 -8.87 9.19
N ALA A 108 2.75 -9.55 9.27
CA ALA A 108 3.07 -10.48 10.34
C ALA A 108 3.09 -9.80 11.72
N ALA A 109 3.68 -8.60 11.83
CA ALA A 109 3.68 -7.83 13.07
C ALA A 109 2.26 -7.41 13.49
N MET A 110 1.36 -7.21 12.52
CA MET A 110 -0.06 -6.95 12.73
C MET A 110 -0.89 -8.22 13.02
N GLY A 111 -0.26 -9.40 13.04
CA GLY A 111 -0.92 -10.68 13.32
C GLY A 111 -1.63 -11.30 12.11
N MET A 112 -1.31 -10.85 10.89
CA MET A 112 -1.78 -11.46 9.66
C MET A 112 -0.78 -12.53 9.20
N ASP A 113 -1.29 -13.70 8.82
CA ASP A 113 -0.46 -14.74 8.22
C ASP A 113 -0.24 -14.50 6.72
N LYS A 114 0.67 -15.28 6.13
CA LYS A 114 1.00 -15.17 4.70
C LYS A 114 -0.18 -15.48 3.80
N ASP A 115 -1.07 -16.39 4.22
CA ASP A 115 -2.24 -16.77 3.43
C ASP A 115 -3.24 -15.61 3.36
N ALA A 116 -3.43 -14.87 4.45
CA ALA A 116 -4.23 -13.65 4.48
C ALA A 116 -3.65 -12.56 3.58
N VAL A 117 -2.32 -12.38 3.57
CA VAL A 117 -1.66 -11.41 2.67
C VAL A 117 -1.83 -11.82 1.21
N ALA A 118 -1.64 -13.09 0.87
CA ALA A 118 -1.81 -13.60 -0.49
C ALA A 118 -3.27 -13.46 -0.99
N GLU A 119 -4.24 -13.69 -0.12
CA GLU A 119 -5.66 -13.46 -0.43
C GLU A 119 -5.93 -11.97 -0.71
N ILE A 120 -5.36 -11.06 0.08
CA ILE A 120 -5.49 -9.62 -0.15
C ILE A 120 -4.82 -9.23 -1.48
N ASP A 121 -3.63 -9.75 -1.77
CA ASP A 121 -2.91 -9.53 -3.04
C ASP A 121 -3.74 -9.97 -4.25
N SER A 122 -4.37 -11.14 -4.19
CA SER A 122 -5.29 -11.60 -5.23
C SER A 122 -6.45 -10.63 -5.43
N GLN A 123 -7.05 -10.13 -4.35
CA GLN A 123 -8.16 -9.17 -4.47
C GLN A 123 -7.70 -7.81 -5.02
N VAL A 124 -6.48 -7.36 -4.69
CA VAL A 124 -5.88 -6.13 -5.26
C VAL A 124 -5.68 -6.29 -6.76
N LYS A 125 -5.15 -7.42 -7.20
CA LYS A 125 -4.98 -7.74 -8.63
C LYS A 125 -6.31 -7.77 -9.38
N ASP A 126 -7.32 -8.43 -8.82
CA ASP A 126 -8.68 -8.46 -9.39
C ASP A 126 -9.26 -7.04 -9.49
N PHE A 127 -9.05 -6.21 -8.46
CA PHE A 127 -9.49 -4.82 -8.47
C PHE A 127 -8.79 -4.01 -9.58
N LEU A 128 -7.47 -4.08 -9.71
CA LEU A 128 -6.71 -3.43 -10.77
C LEU A 128 -7.19 -3.86 -12.17
N MET A 129 -7.37 -5.16 -12.37
CA MET A 129 -7.90 -5.72 -13.62
C MET A 129 -9.32 -5.21 -13.92
N SER A 130 -10.18 -5.10 -12.91
CA SER A 130 -11.54 -4.56 -13.10
C SER A 130 -11.53 -3.10 -13.57
N GLN A 131 -10.61 -2.27 -13.07
CA GLN A 131 -10.46 -0.89 -13.51
C GLN A 131 -9.99 -0.80 -14.97
N LEU A 132 -9.08 -1.72 -15.37
CA LEU A 132 -8.55 -1.79 -16.72
C LEU A 132 -9.53 -2.39 -17.72
N ALA A 133 -10.39 -3.33 -17.31
CA ALA A 133 -11.42 -3.91 -18.17
C ALA A 133 -12.44 -2.88 -18.69
N HIS A 134 -12.59 -1.75 -17.99
CA HIS A 134 -13.39 -0.62 -18.46
C HIS A 134 -12.69 0.20 -19.56
N LEU A 135 -11.37 0.11 -19.68
CA LEU A 135 -10.59 0.64 -20.79
C LEU A 135 -10.64 -0.40 -21.91
N SER A 136 -11.49 -0.18 -22.91
CA SER A 136 -11.86 -1.11 -23.99
C SER A 136 -10.72 -1.51 -24.96
N ASN A 137 -9.45 -1.53 -24.51
CA ASN A 137 -8.29 -1.95 -25.28
C ASN A 137 -7.75 -3.30 -24.77
N VAL A 138 -8.09 -4.37 -25.49
CA VAL A 138 -7.76 -5.76 -25.13
C VAL A 138 -6.25 -6.00 -25.12
N ASP A 139 -5.49 -5.32 -25.97
CA ASP A 139 -4.03 -5.50 -26.04
C ASP A 139 -3.33 -4.91 -24.80
N ALA A 140 -3.78 -3.74 -24.33
CA ALA A 140 -3.27 -3.12 -23.11
C ALA A 140 -3.61 -3.94 -21.84
N LEU A 141 -4.74 -4.65 -21.84
CA LEU A 141 -5.12 -5.52 -20.72
C LEU A 141 -4.18 -6.75 -20.62
N VAL A 142 -3.79 -7.32 -21.76
CA VAL A 142 -2.89 -8.49 -21.80
C VAL A 142 -1.48 -8.11 -21.30
N GLU A 143 -0.99 -6.92 -21.65
CA GLU A 143 0.31 -6.42 -21.17
C GLU A 143 0.31 -6.24 -19.64
N VAL A 144 -0.71 -5.60 -19.08
CA VAL A 144 -0.78 -5.39 -17.61
C VAL A 144 -1.01 -6.70 -16.86
N ALA A 145 -1.78 -7.65 -17.40
CA ALA A 145 -1.95 -8.96 -16.78
C ALA A 145 -0.61 -9.72 -16.65
N GLN A 146 0.29 -9.57 -17.63
CA GLN A 146 1.63 -10.15 -17.57
C GLN A 146 2.51 -9.48 -16.51
N GLU A 147 2.42 -8.16 -16.36
CA GLU A 147 3.15 -7.39 -15.33
C GLU A 147 2.69 -7.76 -13.92
N LEU A 148 1.38 -7.99 -13.72
CA LEU A 148 0.80 -8.41 -12.44
C LEU A 148 1.06 -9.90 -12.11
N LYS A 149 1.76 -10.64 -12.97
CA LYS A 149 2.09 -12.08 -12.82
C LYS A 149 0.85 -12.95 -12.56
N LEU A 150 -0.27 -12.65 -13.24
CA LEU A 150 -1.52 -13.43 -13.22
C LEU A 150 -1.48 -14.62 -14.19
#